data_AF-A0A8S3YM20-F1
#
_entry.id   AF-A0A8S3YM20-F1
#
_cell.length_a   1.000
_cell.length_b   1.000
_cell.length_c   1.000
_cell.angle_alpha   90.00
_cell.angle_beta   90.00
_cell.angle_gamma   90.00
#
_symmetry.space_group_name_H-M   'P 1'
#
loop_
_entity.id
_entity.type
_entity.pdbx_description
1 polymer ?
#
loop_
_entity_poly.entity_id
_entity_poly.type
_entity_poly.pdbx_seq_one_letter_code
_entity_poly.pdbx_strand_id
1 'polypeptide(L)'
;MGQVIRRLQEVGFRPQDFLGLPVELSRLEDRGVSDRENDRQSQLSNRFPDLAELPPEIGLEVLSHLDATDLCLAACVWSHLANDELLWQSLCRSCWGSVSIYNIQRHEEFSYKQLFMLLDEACLTFNTDPSAGIHYLTSKGILLDKPIEIARFLHSTKRLWPSKKLEFLQHRPDVLECLVQLQHFQNQFLPNALRKFFREVSAPRDRGSTLTMMIENFSKRFCACNPKLGLSKDAVFILCFSLIMLSVDLCSPQVKNKMSKREFIKNTCRAVSGAQRRPGWPHV
;
A
#
# COMPACT_ATOMS: atom_id res chain seq x y z
N MET A 1 -39.11 7.41 -4.73
CA MET A 1 -38.27 8.01 -5.80
C MET A 1 -38.86 9.34 -6.26
N GLY A 2 -38.74 10.41 -5.48
CA GLY A 2 -39.33 11.70 -5.93
C GLY A 2 -39.20 12.92 -5.01
N GLN A 3 -38.82 12.77 -3.74
CA GLN A 3 -38.64 13.93 -2.83
C GLN A 3 -37.30 13.98 -2.07
N VAL A 4 -36.38 13.04 -2.35
CA VAL A 4 -35.05 12.98 -1.71
C VAL A 4 -33.95 13.53 -2.63
N ILE A 5 -34.25 13.75 -3.92
CA ILE A 5 -33.26 14.20 -4.93
C ILE A 5 -33.14 15.74 -4.98
N ARG A 6 -34.01 16.49 -4.32
CA ARG A 6 -34.06 17.97 -4.42
C ARG A 6 -33.42 18.73 -3.26
N ARG A 7 -32.64 18.07 -2.37
CA ARG A 7 -31.96 18.72 -1.22
C ARG A 7 -30.47 18.39 -1.08
N LEU A 8 -29.81 17.99 -2.17
CA LEU A 8 -28.37 17.69 -2.18
C LEU A 8 -27.55 18.61 -3.11
N GLN A 9 -28.04 19.82 -3.39
CA GLN A 9 -27.30 20.85 -4.15
C GLN A 9 -26.88 22.07 -3.31
N GLU A 10 -27.04 22.07 -1.99
CA GLU A 10 -26.77 23.25 -1.15
C GLU A 10 -25.65 23.06 -0.10
N VAL A 11 -24.67 22.21 -0.37
CA VAL A 11 -23.52 22.11 0.55
C VAL A 11 -22.22 22.26 -0.22
N GLY A 12 -22.01 23.48 -0.73
CA GLY A 12 -20.72 23.93 -1.23
C GLY A 12 -19.70 23.96 -0.09
N PHE A 13 -18.77 23.02 -0.11
CA PHE A 13 -17.59 23.03 0.77
C PHE A 13 -16.33 23.02 -0.07
N ARG A 14 -15.49 24.03 0.15
CA ARG A 14 -14.15 24.16 -0.46
C ARG A 14 -13.10 23.60 0.51
N PRO A 15 -12.06 22.90 0.02
CA PRO A 15 -11.03 22.27 0.84
C PRO A 15 -9.90 23.25 1.18
N GLN A 16 -10.17 24.28 2.00
CA GLN A 16 -9.13 25.22 2.48
C GLN A 16 -9.06 25.38 4.00
N ASP A 17 -9.85 24.63 4.78
CA ASP A 17 -9.86 24.74 6.25
C ASP A 17 -8.88 23.80 6.97
N PHE A 18 -7.88 23.24 6.29
CA PHE A 18 -6.99 22.24 6.89
C PHE A 18 -5.58 22.70 7.25
N LEU A 19 -5.25 23.99 7.09
CA LEU A 19 -3.90 24.49 7.39
C LEU A 19 -3.96 25.65 8.40
N GLY A 20 -4.00 25.27 9.68
CA GLY A 20 -3.71 26.18 10.79
C GLY A 20 -2.23 26.55 10.85
N LEU A 21 -1.80 27.46 9.97
CA LEU A 21 -0.54 28.18 10.12
C LEU A 21 -0.83 29.69 10.22
N PRO A 22 -0.39 30.37 11.29
CA PRO A 22 -0.47 31.81 11.38
C PRO A 22 0.40 32.47 10.31
N VAL A 23 -0.21 33.38 9.55
CA VAL A 23 0.46 34.37 8.71
C VAL A 23 1.04 35.43 9.64
N GLU A 24 2.35 35.43 9.84
CA GLU A 24 3.14 36.66 10.08
C GLU A 24 4.64 36.29 10.15
N LEU A 25 5.33 36.41 9.01
CA LEU A 25 6.80 36.47 8.97
C LEU A 25 7.22 37.30 7.75
N SER A 26 6.80 38.55 7.78
CA SER A 26 7.27 39.59 6.88
C SER A 26 7.41 40.89 7.69
N ARG A 27 8.53 40.99 8.43
CA ARG A 27 9.19 42.23 8.89
C ARG A 27 10.26 41.92 9.95
N LEU A 28 11.45 41.53 9.50
CA LEU A 28 12.71 41.82 10.18
C LEU A 28 13.80 41.85 9.11
N GLU A 29 13.83 42.93 8.33
CA GLU A 29 15.08 43.36 7.72
C GLU A 29 15.88 44.15 8.76
N ASP A 30 17.18 43.85 8.75
CA ASP A 30 18.28 44.73 9.14
C ASP A 30 18.61 44.86 10.64
N ARG A 31 19.38 43.89 11.15
CA ARG A 31 20.52 44.16 12.05
C ARG A 31 21.65 43.17 11.76
N GLY A 32 22.81 43.73 11.38
CA GLY A 32 24.00 43.01 10.96
C GLY A 32 24.41 41.87 11.90
N VAL A 33 24.48 40.67 11.35
CA VAL A 33 25.15 39.53 11.94
C VAL A 33 26.61 39.59 11.50
N SER A 34 27.42 40.04 12.47
CA SER A 34 28.87 40.19 12.46
C SER A 34 29.59 38.91 12.00
N ASP A 35 30.73 39.12 11.31
CA ASP A 35 31.77 38.16 10.86
C ASP A 35 32.19 37.04 11.85
N ARG A 36 31.68 37.04 13.09
CA ARG A 36 31.96 36.04 14.14
C ARG A 36 31.21 34.71 14.00
N GLU A 37 30.13 34.64 13.22
CA GLU A 37 29.46 33.35 12.94
C GLU A 37 30.18 32.55 11.85
N ASN A 38 30.75 33.24 10.85
CA ASN A 38 31.56 32.63 9.80
C ASN A 38 32.82 31.92 10.36
N ASP A 39 33.46 32.52 11.37
CA ASP A 39 34.63 31.94 12.05
C ASP A 39 34.31 30.73 12.94
N ARG A 40 33.06 30.59 13.40
CA ARG A 40 32.62 29.41 14.17
C ARG A 40 32.23 28.24 13.26
N GLN A 41 31.67 28.52 12.09
CA GLN A 41 31.37 27.50 11.07
C GLN A 41 32.65 26.95 10.42
N SER A 42 33.66 27.79 10.18
CA SER A 42 34.96 27.36 9.65
C SER A 42 35.80 26.52 10.63
N GLN A 43 35.57 26.65 11.94
CA GLN A 43 36.23 25.81 12.96
C GLN A 43 35.54 24.45 13.17
N LEU A 44 34.24 24.33 12.86
CA LEU A 44 33.49 23.08 13.01
C LEU A 44 33.69 22.12 11.83
N SER A 45 34.00 22.64 10.64
CA SER A 45 34.24 21.84 9.43
C SER A 45 35.49 20.96 9.50
N ASN A 46 36.38 21.18 10.48
CA ASN A 46 37.63 20.42 10.65
C ASN A 46 37.55 19.28 11.66
N ARG A 47 36.36 18.95 12.18
CA ARG A 47 36.23 17.98 13.28
C ARG A 47 35.84 16.56 12.85
N PHE A 48 35.35 16.39 11.63
CA PHE A 48 35.03 15.08 11.06
C PHE A 48 35.77 14.92 9.73
N PRO A 49 36.56 13.85 9.55
CA PRO A 49 37.22 13.59 8.27
C PRO A 49 36.18 13.40 7.17
N ASP A 50 36.52 13.76 5.93
CA ASP A 50 35.65 13.55 4.79
C ASP A 50 35.35 12.04 4.64
N LEU A 51 34.10 11.66 4.34
CA LEU A 51 33.70 10.27 4.11
C LEU A 51 34.54 9.60 3.01
N ALA A 52 35.02 10.36 2.02
CA ALA A 52 35.90 9.87 0.98
C ALA A 52 37.31 9.49 1.48
N GLU A 53 37.72 10.00 2.64
CA GLU A 53 39.00 9.69 3.28
C GLU A 53 38.92 8.46 4.19
N LEU A 54 37.71 7.99 4.50
CA LEU A 54 37.48 6.78 5.28
C LEU A 54 37.57 5.52 4.40
N PRO A 55 37.78 4.33 4.99
CA PRO A 55 37.60 3.08 4.28
C PRO A 55 36.20 3.03 3.64
N PRO A 56 36.09 2.59 2.37
CA PRO A 56 34.85 2.66 1.61
C PRO A 56 33.70 1.89 2.28
N GLU A 57 34.00 0.84 3.03
CA GLU A 57 33.01 0.07 3.79
C GLU A 57 32.29 0.94 4.82
N ILE A 58 33.02 1.83 5.49
CA ILE A 58 32.46 2.75 6.48
C ILE A 58 31.63 3.83 5.80
N GLY A 59 32.14 4.38 4.70
CA GLY A 59 31.42 5.38 3.92
C GLY A 59 30.10 4.84 3.37
N LEU A 60 30.13 3.64 2.77
CA LEU A 60 28.95 2.97 2.24
C LEU A 60 27.95 2.59 3.35
N GLU A 61 28.41 2.12 4.52
CA GLU A 61 27.51 1.82 5.63
C GLU A 61 26.74 3.07 6.09
N VAL A 62 27.43 4.21 6.22
CA VAL A 62 26.79 5.48 6.56
C VAL A 62 25.77 5.89 5.50
N LEU A 63 26.14 5.83 4.22
CA LEU A 63 25.26 6.20 3.12
C LEU A 63 24.09 5.22 2.95
N SER A 64 24.20 3.97 3.40
CA SER A 64 23.13 2.96 3.31
C SER A 64 21.89 3.30 4.13
N HIS A 65 22.02 4.22 5.09
CA HIS A 65 20.92 4.72 5.90
C HIS A 65 20.15 5.89 5.26
N LEU A 66 20.67 6.44 4.16
CA LEU A 66 20.06 7.56 3.46
C LEU A 66 18.94 7.10 2.53
N ASP A 67 17.95 7.97 2.32
CA ASP A 67 16.95 7.74 1.29
C ASP A 67 17.46 8.14 -0.11
N ALA A 68 16.65 7.92 -1.14
CA ALA A 68 17.08 8.21 -2.51
C ALA A 68 17.34 9.70 -2.78
N THR A 69 16.65 10.60 -2.08
CA THR A 69 16.84 12.06 -2.21
C THR A 69 18.17 12.45 -1.58
N ASP A 70 18.38 12.00 -0.35
CA ASP A 70 19.61 12.22 0.41
C ASP A 70 20.81 11.65 -0.35
N LEU A 71 20.69 10.46 -0.95
CA LEU A 71 21.75 9.84 -1.73
C LEU A 71 22.05 10.62 -3.03
N CYS A 72 21.03 11.19 -3.68
CA CYS A 72 21.25 12.08 -4.82
C CYS A 72 21.99 13.36 -4.43
N LEU A 73 21.67 13.94 -3.27
CA LEU A 73 22.37 15.12 -2.74
C LEU A 73 23.80 14.78 -2.32
N ALA A 74 23.99 13.64 -1.65
CA ALA A 74 25.29 13.10 -1.27
C ALA A 74 26.19 12.89 -2.50
N ALA A 75 25.64 12.47 -3.64
CA ALA A 75 26.41 12.28 -4.87
C ALA A 75 27.05 13.56 -5.43
N CYS A 76 26.59 14.75 -5.02
CA CYS A 76 27.24 16.03 -5.37
C CYS A 76 28.60 16.21 -4.70
N VAL A 77 28.85 15.50 -3.59
CA VAL A 77 30.09 15.58 -2.80
C VAL A 77 30.85 14.25 -2.86
N TRP A 78 30.14 13.13 -2.67
CA TRP A 78 30.69 11.77 -2.60
C TRP A 78 30.22 10.91 -3.79
N SER A 79 30.48 11.38 -5.01
CA SER A 79 29.95 10.76 -6.24
C SER A 79 30.25 9.26 -6.38
N HIS A 80 31.47 8.83 -6.07
CA HIS A 80 31.89 7.43 -6.18
C HIS A 80 31.21 6.50 -5.16
N LEU A 81 30.97 6.98 -3.94
CA LEU A 81 30.29 6.22 -2.88
C LEU A 81 28.76 6.24 -3.07
N ALA A 82 28.18 7.41 -3.36
CA ALA A 82 26.74 7.59 -3.42
C ALA A 82 26.10 7.05 -4.72
N ASN A 83 26.89 6.81 -5.77
CA ASN A 83 26.44 6.11 -6.97
C ASN A 83 26.75 4.60 -6.94
N ASP A 84 27.12 4.05 -5.78
CA ASP A 84 27.35 2.63 -5.63
C ASP A 84 26.08 1.80 -5.94
N GLU A 85 26.24 0.80 -6.81
CA GLU A 85 25.12 0.00 -7.31
C GLU A 85 24.49 -0.90 -6.23
N LEU A 86 25.24 -1.30 -5.19
CA LEU A 86 24.69 -2.09 -4.10
C LEU A 86 23.81 -1.25 -3.18
N LEU A 87 24.15 0.02 -2.96
CA LEU A 87 23.28 0.97 -2.25
C LEU A 87 21.94 1.12 -2.97
N TRP A 88 21.99 1.44 -4.27
CA TRP A 88 20.78 1.62 -5.07
C TRP A 88 19.99 0.31 -5.23
N GLN A 89 20.67 -0.84 -5.31
CA GLN A 89 20.01 -2.16 -5.30
C GLN A 89 19.24 -2.40 -4.00
N SER A 90 19.88 -2.10 -2.87
CA SER A 90 19.29 -2.28 -1.54
C SER A 90 18.08 -1.37 -1.35
N LEU A 91 18.20 -0.11 -1.79
CA LEU A 91 17.08 0.85 -1.81
C LEU A 91 15.93 0.34 -2.68
N CYS A 92 16.23 -0.12 -3.91
CA CYS A 92 15.23 -0.70 -4.80
C CYS A 92 14.47 -1.85 -4.13
N ARG A 93 15.19 -2.84 -3.59
CA ARG A 93 14.56 -4.02 -2.94
C ARG A 93 13.80 -3.68 -1.66
N SER A 94 14.22 -2.63 -0.95
CA SER A 94 13.51 -2.13 0.23
C SER A 94 12.17 -1.48 -0.14
N CYS A 95 12.16 -0.67 -1.21
CA CYS A 95 10.96 0.03 -1.68
C CYS A 95 10.00 -0.87 -2.47
N TRP A 96 10.55 -1.77 -3.29
CA TRP A 96 9.83 -2.68 -4.19
C TRP A 96 10.34 -4.10 -3.99
N GLY A 97 9.78 -4.82 -3.00
CA GLY A 97 10.32 -6.13 -2.60
C GLY A 97 10.31 -7.20 -3.69
N SER A 98 9.40 -7.11 -4.66
CA SER A 98 9.31 -8.07 -5.76
C SER A 98 8.99 -7.38 -7.08
N VAL A 99 9.94 -7.45 -8.01
CA VAL A 99 9.82 -6.98 -9.39
C VAL A 99 10.50 -8.00 -10.30
N SER A 100 9.94 -8.30 -11.47
CA SER A 100 10.43 -9.37 -12.33
C SER A 100 11.88 -9.17 -12.78
N ILE A 101 12.28 -7.93 -13.07
CA ILE A 101 13.64 -7.58 -13.51
C ILE A 101 14.74 -8.00 -12.53
N TYR A 102 14.44 -8.20 -11.25
CA TYR A 102 15.43 -8.68 -10.28
C TYR A 102 15.92 -10.10 -10.55
N ASN A 103 15.15 -10.88 -11.30
CA ASN A 103 15.43 -12.28 -11.63
C ASN A 103 15.86 -12.48 -13.08
N ILE A 104 16.00 -11.40 -13.86
CA ILE A 104 16.41 -11.44 -15.26
C ILE A 104 17.93 -11.22 -15.35
N GLN A 105 18.57 -11.87 -16.32
CA GLN A 105 19.99 -11.68 -16.59
C GLN A 105 20.24 -10.23 -17.00
N ARG A 106 21.16 -9.56 -16.30
CA ARG A 106 21.41 -8.13 -16.47
C ARG A 106 22.23 -7.90 -17.74
N HIS A 107 21.80 -6.94 -18.56
CA HIS A 107 22.64 -6.39 -19.63
C HIS A 107 23.74 -5.50 -19.03
N GLU A 108 24.83 -5.29 -19.77
CA GLU A 108 26.00 -4.53 -19.32
C GLU A 108 25.70 -3.07 -18.95
N GLU A 109 24.61 -2.48 -19.47
CA GLU A 109 24.21 -1.08 -19.20
C GLU A 109 23.20 -0.92 -18.04
N PHE A 110 22.91 -1.97 -17.28
CA PHE A 110 21.91 -1.90 -16.21
C PHE A 110 22.41 -1.12 -14.99
N SER A 111 21.66 -0.10 -14.57
CA SER A 111 21.89 0.64 -13.31
C SER A 111 20.67 0.60 -12.39
N TYR A 112 20.90 0.28 -11.13
CA TYR A 112 19.88 0.31 -10.08
C TYR A 112 19.41 1.72 -9.77
N LYS A 113 20.25 2.74 -9.94
CA LYS A 113 19.84 4.14 -9.82
C LYS A 113 18.80 4.49 -10.89
N GLN A 114 19.04 4.11 -12.14
CA GLN A 114 18.07 4.31 -13.21
C GLN A 114 16.79 3.49 -12.97
N LEU A 115 16.92 2.23 -12.55
CA LEU A 115 15.76 1.40 -12.22
C LEU A 115 14.93 2.02 -11.08
N PHE A 116 15.57 2.59 -10.06
CA PHE A 116 14.88 3.28 -8.97
C PHE A 116 14.00 4.40 -9.52
N MET A 117 14.54 5.26 -10.39
CA MET A 117 13.79 6.37 -10.99
C MET A 117 12.59 5.87 -11.80
N LEU A 118 12.78 4.81 -12.59
CA LEU A 118 11.70 4.19 -13.39
C LEU A 118 10.61 3.59 -12.50
N LEU A 119 10.98 2.92 -11.41
CA LEU A 119 10.03 2.35 -10.46
C LEU A 119 9.28 3.43 -9.67
N ASP A 120 9.95 4.53 -9.31
CA ASP A 120 9.34 5.68 -8.66
C ASP A 120 8.30 6.34 -9.56
N GLU A 121 8.68 6.66 -10.80
CA GLU A 121 7.79 7.21 -11.82
C GLU A 121 6.57 6.29 -12.03
N ALA A 122 6.79 4.98 -12.20
CA ALA A 122 5.73 4.01 -12.37
C ALA A 122 4.74 3.98 -11.19
N CYS A 123 5.22 4.14 -9.95
CA CYS A 123 4.35 4.19 -8.78
C CYS A 123 3.51 5.46 -8.74
N LEU A 124 4.09 6.61 -9.11
CA LEU A 124 3.35 7.87 -9.24
C LEU A 124 2.29 7.76 -10.34
N THR A 125 2.63 7.15 -11.48
CA THR A 125 1.69 6.86 -12.57
C THR A 125 0.58 5.93 -12.08
N PHE A 126 0.92 4.82 -11.41
CA PHE A 126 -0.06 3.88 -10.86
C PHE A 126 -1.04 4.52 -9.88
N ASN A 127 -0.54 5.40 -9.01
CA ASN A 127 -1.38 6.11 -8.04
C ASN A 127 -2.35 7.10 -8.71
N THR A 128 -2.07 7.50 -9.95
CA THR A 128 -2.97 8.30 -10.79
C THR A 128 -3.91 7.40 -11.59
N ASP A 129 -3.35 6.54 -12.44
CA ASP A 129 -4.00 5.53 -13.26
C ASP A 129 -3.29 4.17 -13.09
N PRO A 130 -3.92 3.21 -12.40
CA PRO A 130 -3.31 1.91 -12.14
C PRO A 130 -2.97 1.11 -13.41
N SER A 131 -3.79 1.21 -14.45
CA SER A 131 -3.58 0.48 -15.70
C SER A 131 -2.37 1.04 -16.45
N ALA A 132 -2.26 2.37 -16.52
CA ALA A 132 -1.12 3.04 -17.12
C ALA A 132 0.19 2.73 -16.37
N GLY A 133 0.17 2.69 -15.03
CA GLY A 133 1.35 2.35 -14.23
C GLY A 133 1.87 0.94 -14.48
N ILE A 134 0.98 -0.06 -14.54
CA ILE A 134 1.38 -1.45 -14.88
C ILE A 134 1.84 -1.56 -16.34
N HIS A 135 1.17 -0.87 -17.27
CA HIS A 135 1.59 -0.83 -18.67
C HIS A 135 2.98 -0.19 -18.83
N TYR A 136 3.27 0.89 -18.10
CA TYR A 136 4.59 1.51 -18.09
C TYR A 136 5.69 0.52 -17.65
N LEU A 137 5.45 -0.23 -16.56
CA LEU A 137 6.42 -1.23 -16.09
C LEU A 137 6.63 -2.38 -17.08
N THR A 138 5.56 -2.84 -17.72
CA THR A 138 5.61 -3.96 -18.67
C THR A 138 6.27 -3.57 -19.98
N SER A 139 5.94 -2.40 -20.53
CA SER A 139 6.57 -1.85 -21.74
C SER A 139 8.08 -1.62 -21.60
N LYS A 140 8.55 -1.29 -20.39
CA LYS A 140 9.99 -1.14 -20.09
C LYS A 140 10.69 -2.46 -19.72
N GLY A 141 9.98 -3.58 -19.75
CA GLY A 141 10.53 -4.90 -19.38
C GLY A 141 10.88 -5.03 -17.89
N ILE A 142 10.39 -4.12 -17.05
CA ILE A 142 10.65 -4.13 -15.60
C ILE A 142 9.79 -5.19 -14.91
N LEU A 143 8.52 -5.25 -15.31
CA LEU A 143 7.53 -6.20 -14.78
C LEU A 143 7.02 -7.08 -15.91
N LEU A 144 6.90 -8.39 -15.68
CA LEU A 144 6.26 -9.27 -16.65
C LEU A 144 4.74 -9.16 -16.53
N ASP A 145 4.03 -9.16 -17.67
CA ASP A 145 2.56 -9.22 -17.72
C ASP A 145 2.06 -10.64 -17.43
N LYS A 146 2.33 -11.11 -16.21
CA LYS A 146 1.85 -12.38 -15.67
C LYS A 146 1.10 -12.10 -14.38
N PRO A 147 -0.08 -12.72 -14.14
CA PRO A 147 -0.90 -12.39 -12.98
C PRO A 147 -0.17 -12.50 -11.64
N ILE A 148 0.67 -13.53 -11.48
CA ILE A 148 1.47 -13.74 -10.28
C ILE A 148 2.57 -12.68 -10.07
N GLU A 149 3.20 -12.21 -11.15
CA GLU A 149 4.26 -11.21 -11.08
C GLU A 149 3.69 -9.85 -10.71
N ILE A 150 2.56 -9.48 -11.33
CA ILE A 150 1.81 -8.27 -10.96
C ILE A 150 1.31 -8.37 -9.52
N ALA A 151 0.74 -9.52 -9.11
CA ALA A 151 0.28 -9.72 -7.74
C ALA A 151 1.42 -9.56 -6.71
N ARG A 152 2.61 -10.11 -7.00
CA ARG A 152 3.80 -9.95 -6.13
C ARG A 152 4.25 -8.50 -6.05
N PHE A 153 4.26 -7.79 -7.18
CA PHE A 153 4.57 -6.36 -7.21
C PHE A 153 3.58 -5.56 -6.36
N LEU A 154 2.27 -5.76 -6.56
CA LEU A 154 1.23 -5.09 -5.77
C LEU A 154 1.32 -5.43 -4.28
N HIS A 155 1.64 -6.68 -3.93
CA HIS A 155 1.74 -7.11 -2.53
C HIS A 155 2.97 -6.52 -1.82
N SER A 156 4.13 -6.53 -2.49
CA SER A 156 5.40 -6.13 -1.90
C SER A 156 5.66 -4.63 -1.90
N THR A 157 4.98 -3.87 -2.76
CA THR A 157 5.20 -2.43 -2.91
C THR A 157 4.34 -1.63 -1.94
N LYS A 158 5.01 -0.95 -0.99
CA LYS A 158 4.38 -0.11 0.04
C LYS A 158 3.92 1.26 -0.46
N ARG A 159 4.52 1.74 -1.56
CA ARG A 159 4.28 3.09 -2.10
C ARG A 159 3.00 3.23 -2.94
N LEU A 160 2.31 2.12 -3.19
CA LEU A 160 1.06 2.09 -3.95
C LEU A 160 -0.14 2.31 -3.03
N TRP A 161 -1.06 3.16 -3.44
CA TRP A 161 -2.27 3.45 -2.68
C TRP A 161 -3.25 2.26 -2.69
N PRO A 162 -3.75 1.82 -1.52
CA PRO A 162 -4.69 0.70 -1.44
C PRO A 162 -5.96 0.89 -2.29
N SER A 163 -6.47 2.11 -2.39
CA SER A 163 -7.63 2.44 -3.24
C SER A 163 -7.35 2.22 -4.73
N LYS A 164 -6.11 2.51 -5.17
CA LYS A 164 -5.66 2.32 -6.55
C LYS A 164 -5.36 0.86 -6.86
N LYS A 165 -4.85 0.11 -5.89
CA LYS A 165 -4.81 -1.36 -5.96
C LYS A 165 -6.21 -1.93 -6.16
N LEU A 166 -7.20 -1.46 -5.39
CA LEU A 166 -8.58 -1.90 -5.57
C LEU A 166 -9.04 -1.70 -7.01
N GLU A 167 -8.99 -0.45 -7.49
CA GLU A 167 -9.44 -0.04 -8.82
C GLU A 167 -8.87 -0.93 -9.94
N PHE A 168 -7.57 -1.25 -9.86
CA PHE A 168 -6.93 -2.19 -10.78
C PHE A 168 -7.50 -3.61 -10.68
N LEU A 169 -7.61 -4.14 -9.46
CA LEU A 169 -8.05 -5.51 -9.19
C LEU A 169 -9.52 -5.74 -9.59
N GLN A 170 -10.35 -4.70 -9.67
CA GLN A 170 -11.73 -4.82 -10.18
C GLN A 170 -11.76 -5.25 -11.65
N HIS A 171 -10.74 -4.85 -12.43
CA HIS A 171 -10.63 -5.14 -13.87
C HIS A 171 -9.71 -6.34 -14.16
N ARG A 172 -8.99 -6.84 -13.15
CA ARG A 172 -8.02 -7.94 -13.25
C ARG A 172 -8.27 -8.99 -12.15
N PRO A 173 -9.36 -9.78 -12.25
CA PRO A 173 -9.73 -10.76 -11.23
C PRO A 173 -8.71 -11.91 -11.11
N ASP A 174 -7.99 -12.22 -12.19
CA ASP A 174 -6.87 -13.15 -12.23
C ASP A 174 -5.71 -12.71 -11.31
N VAL A 175 -5.40 -11.42 -11.31
CA VAL A 175 -4.39 -10.81 -10.42
C VAL A 175 -4.89 -10.83 -8.97
N LEU A 176 -6.18 -10.54 -8.73
CA LEU A 176 -6.78 -10.60 -7.39
C LEU A 176 -6.64 -11.98 -6.77
N GLU A 177 -6.93 -13.03 -7.52
CA GLU A 177 -6.79 -14.41 -7.04
C GLU A 177 -5.35 -14.70 -6.61
N CYS A 178 -4.38 -14.35 -7.47
CA CYS A 178 -2.96 -14.50 -7.15
C CYS A 178 -2.55 -13.68 -5.92
N LEU A 179 -3.02 -12.43 -5.80
CA LEU A 179 -2.70 -11.56 -4.67
C LEU A 179 -3.21 -12.14 -3.34
N VAL A 180 -4.44 -12.63 -3.31
CA VAL A 180 -4.99 -13.27 -2.12
C VAL A 180 -4.21 -14.54 -1.75
N GLN A 181 -3.73 -15.30 -2.75
CA GLN A 181 -2.88 -16.47 -2.50
C GLN A 181 -1.52 -16.13 -1.88
N LEU A 182 -0.99 -14.91 -2.07
CA LEU A 182 0.25 -14.46 -1.42
C LEU A 182 0.04 -14.15 0.07
N GLN A 183 -1.19 -13.93 0.52
CA GLN A 183 -1.44 -13.57 1.92
C GLN A 183 -1.40 -14.79 2.84
N HIS A 184 -0.78 -14.59 4.01
CA HIS A 184 -0.71 -15.60 5.06
C HIS A 184 -1.65 -15.26 6.22
N PHE A 185 -2.60 -16.16 6.49
CA PHE A 185 -3.62 -16.06 7.54
C PHE A 185 -3.54 -17.17 8.60
N GLN A 186 -2.44 -17.93 8.62
CA GLN A 186 -2.22 -18.97 9.64
C GLN A 186 -2.23 -18.35 11.04
N ASN A 187 -2.87 -19.04 11.99
CA ASN A 187 -2.96 -18.62 13.39
C ASN A 187 -3.59 -17.23 13.60
N GLN A 188 -4.37 -16.74 12.63
CA GLN A 188 -5.09 -15.46 12.76
C GLN A 188 -6.57 -15.69 13.01
N PHE A 189 -7.14 -14.93 13.95
CA PHE A 189 -8.59 -14.85 14.09
C PHE A 189 -9.21 -14.24 12.82
N LEU A 190 -10.35 -14.79 12.40
CA LEU A 190 -11.04 -14.39 11.17
C LEU A 190 -11.23 -12.86 11.03
N PRO A 191 -11.70 -12.11 12.06
CA PRO A 191 -11.83 -10.65 11.94
C PRO A 191 -10.49 -9.93 11.74
N ASN A 192 -9.39 -10.45 12.31
CA ASN A 192 -8.07 -9.85 12.17
C ASN A 192 -7.49 -10.11 10.78
N ALA A 193 -7.65 -11.34 10.27
CA ALA A 193 -7.29 -11.68 8.90
C ALA A 193 -8.07 -10.82 7.89
N LEU A 194 -9.37 -10.62 8.10
CA LEU A 194 -10.22 -9.80 7.23
C LEU A 194 -9.79 -8.32 7.23
N ARG A 195 -9.48 -7.76 8.41
CA ARG A 195 -8.93 -6.39 8.50
C ARG A 195 -7.57 -6.26 7.83
N LYS A 196 -6.69 -7.26 8.00
CA LYS A 196 -5.38 -7.30 7.34
C LYS A 196 -5.55 -7.29 5.81
N PHE A 197 -6.47 -8.09 5.29
CA PHE A 197 -6.77 -8.13 3.86
C PHE A 197 -7.21 -6.76 3.34
N PHE A 198 -8.25 -6.15 3.93
CA PHE A 198 -8.74 -4.84 3.47
C PHE A 198 -7.81 -3.67 3.75
N ARG A 199 -6.84 -3.80 4.67
CA ARG A 199 -5.79 -2.78 4.84
C ARG A 199 -4.87 -2.70 3.61
N GLU A 200 -4.64 -3.83 2.94
CA GLU A 200 -3.75 -3.90 1.78
C GLU A 200 -4.42 -3.39 0.50
N VAL A 201 -5.66 -3.79 0.25
CA VAL A 201 -6.35 -3.53 -1.04
C VAL A 201 -7.56 -2.62 -0.91
N SER A 202 -7.87 -2.08 0.27
CA SER A 202 -9.11 -1.33 0.56
C SER A 202 -10.40 -2.13 0.35
N ALA A 203 -11.44 -1.76 1.09
CA ALA A 203 -12.78 -2.29 0.86
C ALA A 203 -13.46 -1.50 -0.26
N PRO A 204 -14.20 -2.16 -1.17
CA PRO A 204 -15.08 -1.47 -2.11
C PRO A 204 -16.07 -0.53 -1.41
N ARG A 205 -16.32 0.63 -2.03
CA ARG A 205 -17.32 1.60 -1.54
C ARG A 205 -18.73 1.00 -1.63
N ASP A 206 -19.00 0.29 -2.71
CA ASP A 206 -20.29 -0.37 -2.94
C ASP A 206 -20.25 -1.84 -2.54
N ARG A 207 -21.36 -2.32 -1.97
CA ARG A 207 -21.57 -3.74 -1.63
C ARG A 207 -21.93 -4.58 -2.87
N GLY A 208 -21.19 -4.37 -3.95
CA GLY A 208 -21.42 -5.00 -5.26
C GLY A 208 -20.64 -6.29 -5.48
N SER A 209 -20.62 -6.75 -6.74
CA SER A 209 -19.96 -7.98 -7.19
C SER A 209 -18.47 -8.05 -6.81
N THR A 210 -17.75 -6.93 -6.83
CA THR A 210 -16.34 -6.87 -6.42
C THR A 210 -16.14 -7.34 -4.98
N LEU A 211 -16.96 -6.85 -4.03
CA LEU A 211 -16.84 -7.23 -2.63
C LEU A 211 -17.07 -8.73 -2.47
N THR A 212 -18.10 -9.27 -3.13
CA THR A 212 -18.40 -10.71 -3.14
C THR A 212 -17.20 -11.52 -3.61
N MET A 213 -16.64 -11.18 -4.78
CA MET A 213 -15.47 -11.85 -5.35
C MET A 213 -14.24 -11.81 -4.42
N MET A 214 -14.00 -10.66 -3.78
CA MET A 214 -12.90 -10.52 -2.82
C MET A 214 -13.10 -11.41 -1.59
N ILE A 215 -14.32 -11.45 -1.03
CA ILE A 215 -14.64 -12.29 0.13
C ILE A 215 -14.62 -13.79 -0.24
N GLU A 216 -15.03 -14.18 -1.45
CA GLU A 216 -14.92 -15.56 -1.92
C GLU A 216 -13.46 -16.04 -1.96
N ASN A 217 -12.59 -15.26 -2.61
CA ASN A 217 -11.16 -15.57 -2.68
C ASN A 217 -10.52 -15.60 -1.29
N PHE A 218 -10.83 -14.59 -0.45
CA PHE A 218 -10.38 -14.55 0.94
C PHE A 218 -10.83 -15.79 1.72
N SER A 219 -12.08 -16.23 1.57
CA SER A 219 -12.63 -17.37 2.30
C SER A 219 -11.94 -18.67 1.91
N LYS A 220 -11.72 -18.90 0.60
CA LYS A 220 -10.94 -20.03 0.10
C LYS A 220 -9.55 -20.06 0.72
N ARG A 221 -8.86 -18.91 0.69
CA ARG A 221 -7.49 -18.79 1.24
C ARG A 221 -7.45 -18.97 2.75
N PHE A 222 -8.39 -18.38 3.49
CA PHE A 222 -8.44 -18.49 4.95
C PHE A 222 -8.61 -19.94 5.40
N CYS A 223 -9.50 -20.70 4.74
CA CYS A 223 -9.65 -22.14 4.98
C CYS A 223 -8.36 -22.91 4.63
N ALA A 224 -7.74 -22.63 3.50
CA ALA A 224 -6.48 -23.28 3.09
C ALA A 224 -5.32 -23.01 4.08
N CYS A 225 -5.26 -21.81 4.66
CA CYS A 225 -4.30 -21.49 5.71
C CYS A 225 -4.63 -22.14 7.07
N ASN A 226 -5.90 -22.46 7.33
CA ASN A 226 -6.38 -22.92 8.64
C ASN A 226 -7.20 -24.22 8.56
N PRO A 227 -6.63 -25.32 8.02
CA PRO A 227 -7.38 -26.56 7.78
C PRO A 227 -7.92 -27.19 9.08
N LYS A 228 -7.24 -26.97 10.21
CA LYS A 228 -7.62 -27.51 11.54
C LYS A 228 -8.92 -26.92 12.10
N LEU A 229 -9.42 -25.80 11.54
CA LEU A 229 -10.67 -25.20 12.01
C LEU A 229 -11.92 -25.94 11.54
N GLY A 230 -11.82 -26.81 10.53
CA GLY A 230 -12.97 -27.57 10.00
C GLY A 230 -14.09 -26.71 9.40
N LEU A 231 -13.83 -25.43 9.13
CA LEU A 231 -14.81 -24.51 8.53
C LEU A 231 -14.82 -24.68 7.01
N SER A 232 -16.02 -24.76 6.43
CA SER A 232 -16.18 -24.70 4.98
C SER A 232 -15.97 -23.26 4.46
N LYS A 233 -15.56 -23.14 3.20
CA LYS A 233 -15.43 -21.83 2.52
C LYS A 233 -16.71 -21.01 2.59
N ASP A 234 -17.88 -21.66 2.48
CA ASP A 234 -19.19 -20.99 2.50
C ASP A 234 -19.53 -20.47 3.90
N ALA A 235 -19.15 -21.21 4.95
CA ALA A 235 -19.31 -20.75 6.32
C ALA A 235 -18.43 -19.51 6.58
N VAL A 236 -17.16 -19.53 6.15
CA VAL A 236 -16.26 -18.38 6.28
C VAL A 236 -16.78 -17.17 5.50
N PHE A 237 -17.27 -17.38 4.28
CA PHE A 237 -17.88 -16.34 3.46
C PHE A 237 -19.04 -15.65 4.17
N ILE A 238 -19.98 -16.43 4.73
CA ILE A 238 -21.14 -15.90 5.48
C ILE A 238 -20.69 -15.18 6.76
N LEU A 239 -19.69 -15.71 7.45
CA LEU A 239 -19.12 -15.08 8.65
C LEU A 239 -18.49 -13.73 8.30
N CYS A 240 -17.75 -13.62 7.20
CA CYS A 240 -17.17 -12.36 6.73
C CYS A 240 -18.26 -11.31 6.44
N PHE A 241 -19.31 -11.67 5.69
CA PHE A 241 -20.43 -10.76 5.45
C PHE A 241 -21.16 -10.36 6.74
N SER A 242 -21.32 -11.30 7.67
CA SER A 242 -21.90 -11.01 8.99
C SER A 242 -21.06 -9.98 9.76
N LEU A 243 -19.73 -10.11 9.73
CA LEU A 243 -18.80 -9.16 10.37
C LEU A 243 -18.85 -7.77 9.72
N ILE A 244 -18.92 -7.70 8.38
CA ILE A 244 -19.03 -6.44 7.65
C ILE A 244 -20.37 -5.76 7.98
N MET A 245 -21.47 -6.51 7.95
CA MET A 245 -22.80 -6.00 8.30
C MET A 245 -22.85 -5.48 9.73
N LEU A 246 -22.26 -6.22 10.68
CA LEU A 246 -22.13 -5.77 12.07
C LEU A 246 -21.31 -4.47 12.16
N SER A 247 -20.19 -4.38 11.45
CA SER A 247 -19.36 -3.17 11.46
C SER A 247 -20.13 -1.95 10.94
N VAL A 248 -20.91 -2.12 9.86
CA VAL A 248 -21.72 -1.01 9.33
C VAL A 248 -22.87 -0.66 10.28
N ASP A 249 -23.54 -1.66 10.86
CA ASP A 249 -24.58 -1.46 11.85
C ASP A 249 -24.08 -0.62 13.04
N LEU A 250 -22.93 -0.98 13.60
CA LEU A 250 -22.34 -0.31 14.77
C LEU A 250 -21.84 1.11 14.43
N CYS A 251 -21.16 1.30 13.30
CA CYS A 251 -20.55 2.58 12.95
C CYS A 251 -21.50 3.59 12.29
N SER A 252 -22.62 3.16 11.70
CA SER A 252 -23.52 4.07 10.99
C SER A 252 -24.37 4.92 11.95
N PRO A 253 -24.32 6.27 11.90
CA PRO A 253 -25.15 7.13 12.76
C PRO A 253 -26.65 7.04 12.41
N GLN A 254 -26.98 6.51 11.22
CA GLN A 254 -28.37 6.34 10.78
C GLN A 254 -29.08 5.17 11.48
N VAL A 255 -28.32 4.21 12.01
CA VAL A 255 -28.87 3.07 12.75
C VAL A 255 -29.06 3.47 14.20
N LYS A 256 -30.31 3.75 14.58
CA LYS A 256 -30.68 4.13 15.96
C LYS A 256 -30.62 2.93 16.92
N ASN A 257 -31.12 1.78 16.48
CA ASN A 257 -31.15 0.55 17.26
C ASN A 257 -30.04 -0.38 16.77
N LYS A 258 -28.95 -0.42 17.52
CA LYS A 258 -27.79 -1.26 17.21
C LYS A 258 -28.08 -2.73 17.50
N MET A 259 -27.53 -3.62 16.69
CA MET A 259 -27.64 -5.06 16.89
C MET A 259 -26.99 -5.48 18.21
N SER A 260 -27.76 -6.13 19.08
CA SER A 260 -27.23 -6.72 20.31
C SER A 260 -26.38 -7.96 20.03
N LYS A 261 -25.51 -8.32 21.00
CA LYS A 261 -24.71 -9.56 20.94
C LYS A 261 -25.59 -10.79 20.68
N ARG A 262 -26.76 -10.87 21.33
CA ARG A 262 -27.69 -12.00 21.19
C ARG A 262 -28.28 -12.08 19.78
N GLU A 263 -28.64 -10.93 19.21
CA GLU A 263 -29.16 -10.86 17.84
C GLU A 263 -28.10 -11.24 16.82
N PHE A 264 -26.87 -10.75 16.98
CA PHE A 264 -25.76 -11.12 16.11
C PHE A 264 -25.53 -12.63 16.09
N ILE A 265 -25.39 -13.25 17.28
CA ILE A 265 -25.22 -14.71 17.40
C ILE A 265 -26.39 -15.44 16.73
N LYS A 266 -27.63 -15.05 17.02
CA LYS A 266 -28.82 -15.69 16.45
C LYS A 266 -28.86 -15.59 14.92
N ASN A 267 -28.56 -14.42 14.35
CA ASN A 267 -28.60 -14.17 12.91
C ASN A 267 -27.49 -14.95 12.19
N THR A 268 -26.27 -14.89 12.71
CA THR A 268 -25.11 -15.58 12.12
C THR A 268 -25.25 -17.10 12.19
N CYS A 269 -25.67 -17.66 13.34
CA CYS A 269 -25.88 -19.12 13.46
C CYS A 269 -26.94 -19.62 12.48
N ARG A 270 -28.03 -18.88 12.28
CA ARG A 270 -29.06 -19.21 11.28
C ARG A 270 -28.52 -19.20 9.86
N ALA A 271 -27.75 -18.17 9.49
CA ALA A 271 -27.18 -18.05 8.16
C ALA A 271 -26.20 -19.18 7.83
N VAL A 272 -25.30 -19.51 8.77
CA VAL A 272 -24.33 -20.62 8.60
C VAL A 272 -25.04 -21.97 8.51
N SER A 273 -26.02 -22.22 9.40
CA SER A 273 -26.78 -23.47 9.40
C SER A 273 -27.63 -23.65 8.14
N GLY A 274 -28.16 -22.54 7.59
CA GLY A 274 -28.90 -22.54 6.34
C GLY A 274 -28.05 -22.92 5.13
N ALA A 275 -26.77 -22.53 5.12
CA ALA A 275 -25.83 -22.88 4.05
C ALA A 275 -25.35 -24.33 4.14
N GLN A 276 -25.08 -24.85 5.35
CA GLN A 276 -24.69 -26.26 5.54
C GLN A 276 -25.79 -27.25 5.15
N ARG A 277 -27.07 -26.85 5.20
CA ARG A 277 -28.21 -27.69 4.82
C ARG A 277 -28.53 -27.69 3.32
N ARG A 278 -27.81 -26.92 2.51
CA ARG A 278 -28.03 -26.79 1.06
C ARG A 278 -26.85 -27.38 0.28
N PRO A 279 -26.78 -28.71 0.07
CA PRO A 279 -25.85 -29.27 -0.90
C PRO A 279 -26.35 -28.89 -2.31
N GLY A 280 -25.65 -27.97 -2.99
CA GLY A 280 -25.81 -27.74 -4.43
C GLY A 280 -26.64 -26.54 -4.90
N TRP A 281 -26.48 -25.33 -4.34
CA TRP A 281 -26.98 -24.13 -5.02
C TRP A 281 -25.98 -23.64 -6.09
N PRO A 282 -26.41 -23.40 -7.34
CA PRO A 282 -25.51 -22.98 -8.41
C PRO A 282 -25.10 -21.51 -8.26
N HIS A 283 -23.85 -21.23 -8.65
CA HIS A 283 -23.27 -19.91 -8.77
C HIS A 283 -24.05 -19.09 -9.80
N VAL A 284 -24.59 -17.94 -9.37
CA VAL A 284 -25.09 -16.86 -10.24
C VAL A 284 -24.43 -15.57 -9.76
#